data_AF-S8E9U6-F1
#
_entry.id   AF-S8E9U6-F1
#
_cell.length_a   1.000
_cell.length_b   1.000
_cell.length_c   1.000
_cell.angle_alpha   90.00
_cell.angle_beta   90.00
_cell.angle_gamma   90.00
#
_symmetry.space_group_name_H-M   'P 1'
#
loop_
_entity.id
_entity.type
_entity.pdbx_description
1 polymer ?
#
loop_
_entity_poly.entity_id
_entity_poly.type
_entity_poly.pdbx_seq_one_letter_code
_entity_poly.pdbx_strand_id
1 'polypeptide(L)'
;MSPLFQQHELAPTPMYNSGCGHLYCKDCIESYHLRDPNAGCPTCRAPLMLHYTPSHASATPYTTPRTLPITSFIHNIYATTEADASDRDLQDALSSYALQMPERRALESARQKLHLMNDMQEMLLRENKFNAAVLENLTSQLDVASKALRQVQKHHAQEQEDLAKRIADREHMEAVFSAAQSEMIIRL
;
A
#
# COMPACT_ATOMS: atom_id res chain seq x y z
N MET A 1 17.46 18.42 32.35
CA MET A 1 18.07 17.09 32.09
C MET A 1 18.11 16.90 30.60
N SER A 2 19.31 16.90 30.00
CA SER A 2 19.44 16.63 28.55
C SER A 2 19.08 15.17 28.28
N PRO A 3 18.34 14.85 27.20
CA PRO A 3 18.10 13.46 26.84
C PRO A 3 19.45 12.77 26.58
N LEU A 4 19.60 11.55 27.11
CA LEU A 4 20.83 10.76 26.98
C LEU A 4 21.17 10.43 25.51
N PHE A 5 20.18 10.50 24.61
CA PHE A 5 20.33 10.19 23.20
C PHE A 5 19.62 11.25 22.36
N GLN A 6 20.31 11.77 21.33
CA GLN A 6 19.74 12.72 20.37
C GLN A 6 19.01 11.96 19.25
N GLN A 7 17.95 12.55 18.71
CA GLN A 7 17.32 12.02 17.49
C GLN A 7 18.23 12.28 16.29
N HIS A 8 18.54 11.24 15.53
CA HIS A 8 19.30 11.34 14.28
C HIS A 8 18.34 11.43 13.09
N GLU A 9 18.58 12.35 12.16
CA GLU A 9 17.77 12.52 10.93
C GLU A 9 18.01 11.41 9.89
N LEU A 10 19.14 10.71 9.98
CA LEU A 10 19.52 9.60 9.10
C LEU A 10 19.51 8.28 9.87
N ALA A 11 19.24 7.17 9.18
CA ALA A 11 19.26 5.82 9.75
C ALA A 11 20.65 5.54 10.39
N PRO A 12 20.77 5.57 11.72
CA PRO A 12 22.06 5.54 12.37
C PRO A 12 22.61 4.11 12.38
N THR A 13 23.94 3.98 12.34
CA THR A 13 24.57 2.66 12.40
C THR A 13 24.32 2.04 13.79
N PRO A 14 23.66 0.88 13.87
CA PRO A 14 23.43 0.24 15.15
C PRO A 14 24.70 -0.43 15.66
N MET A 15 24.97 -0.29 16.95
CA MET A 15 26.00 -1.01 17.69
C MET A 15 25.36 -1.90 18.74
N TYR A 16 25.84 -3.13 18.81
CA TYR A 16 25.37 -4.15 19.73
C TYR A 16 26.43 -4.40 20.81
N ASN A 17 26.06 -4.33 22.09
CA ASN A 17 26.93 -4.77 23.18
C ASN A 17 26.75 -6.27 23.43
N SER A 18 27.77 -7.07 23.12
CA SER A 18 27.72 -8.53 23.32
C SER A 18 27.70 -8.95 24.78
N GLY A 19 28.09 -8.06 25.70
CA GLY A 19 28.04 -8.33 27.14
C GLY A 19 26.63 -8.29 27.74
N CYS A 20 25.64 -7.67 27.07
CA CYS A 20 24.30 -7.52 27.63
C CYS A 20 23.14 -7.53 26.62
N GLY A 21 23.41 -7.63 25.32
CA GLY A 21 22.35 -7.74 24.32
C GLY A 21 21.64 -6.43 23.94
N HIS A 22 22.13 -5.28 24.42
CA HIS A 22 21.49 -3.99 24.14
C HIS A 22 22.03 -3.34 22.87
N LEU A 23 21.13 -2.68 22.14
CA LEU A 23 21.41 -2.01 20.87
C LEU A 23 21.40 -0.48 21.05
N TYR A 24 22.41 0.18 20.48
CA TYR A 24 22.58 1.64 20.53
C TYR A 24 22.92 2.20 19.16
N CYS A 25 22.76 3.50 18.96
CA CYS A 25 23.46 4.15 17.85
C CYS A 25 24.95 4.23 18.18
N LYS A 26 25.78 4.02 17.15
CA LYS A 26 27.23 4.17 17.23
C LYS A 26 27.66 5.51 17.86
N ASP A 27 27.22 6.62 17.29
CA ASP A 27 27.64 7.95 17.73
C ASP A 27 27.19 8.27 19.16
N CYS A 28 26.01 7.76 19.55
CA CYS A 28 25.46 7.88 20.88
C CYS A 28 26.26 7.09 21.93
N ILE A 29 26.65 5.86 21.63
CA ILE A 29 27.41 5.05 22.59
C ILE A 29 28.88 5.49 22.68
N GLU A 30 29.46 5.95 21.56
CA GLU A 30 30.81 6.53 21.53
C GLU A 30 30.85 7.84 22.34
N SER A 31 29.88 8.75 22.15
CA SER A 31 29.80 9.99 22.94
C SER A 31 29.53 9.76 24.43
N TYR A 32 28.77 8.72 24.78
CA TYR A 32 28.58 8.29 26.16
C TYR A 32 29.87 7.76 26.79
N HIS A 33 30.59 6.88 26.08
CA HIS A 33 31.87 6.32 26.54
C HIS A 33 32.99 7.37 26.64
N LEU A 34 32.98 8.38 25.77
CA LEU A 34 33.92 9.51 25.84
C LEU A 34 33.73 10.36 27.10
N ARG A 35 32.52 10.43 27.66
CA ARG A 35 32.24 11.16 28.90
C ARG A 35 32.66 10.38 30.14
N ASP A 36 32.49 9.06 30.12
CA ASP A 36 32.90 8.18 31.22
C ASP A 36 33.34 6.80 30.68
N PRO A 37 34.65 6.54 30.58
CA PRO A 37 35.18 5.27 30.09
C PRO A 37 34.81 4.05 30.96
N ASN A 38 34.37 4.28 32.20
CA ASN A 38 34.05 3.23 33.15
C ASN A 38 32.54 3.06 33.38
N ALA A 39 31.69 3.85 32.72
CA ALA A 39 30.25 3.86 32.96
C ALA A 39 29.52 2.58 32.51
N GLY A 40 30.19 1.69 31.77
CA GLY A 40 29.59 0.49 31.23
C GLY A 40 28.36 0.78 30.36
N CYS A 41 27.53 -0.22 30.17
CA CYS A 41 26.29 -0.14 29.42
C CYS A 41 25.32 0.91 30.02
N PRO A 42 24.81 1.88 29.25
CA PRO A 42 23.84 2.86 29.75
C PRO A 42 22.58 2.24 30.34
N THR A 43 22.18 1.06 29.84
CA THR A 43 20.94 0.39 30.24
C THR A 43 21.13 -0.48 31.48
N CYS A 44 22.24 -1.22 31.58
CA CYS A 44 22.42 -2.24 32.61
C CYS A 44 23.79 -2.25 33.30
N ARG A 45 24.65 -1.28 32.98
CA ARG A 45 26.02 -1.10 33.53
C ARG A 45 26.98 -2.27 33.33
N ALA A 46 26.61 -3.27 32.53
CA ALA A 46 27.53 -4.33 32.11
C ALA A 46 28.73 -3.76 31.34
N PRO A 47 29.91 -4.40 31.37
CA PRO A 47 31.06 -3.98 30.58
C PRO A 47 30.69 -3.81 29.11
N LEU A 48 31.21 -2.74 28.48
CA LEU A 48 31.02 -2.51 27.05
C LEU A 48 32.02 -3.38 26.27
N MET A 49 31.53 -4.51 25.75
CA MET A 49 32.25 -5.35 24.80
C MET A 49 31.69 -5.05 23.42
N LEU A 50 32.20 -3.97 22.81
CA LEU A 50 31.76 -3.53 21.49
C LEU A 50 32.53 -4.31 20.43
N HIS A 51 31.84 -5.17 19.67
CA HIS A 51 32.41 -5.71 18.45
C HIS A 51 32.24 -4.68 17.34
N TYR A 52 33.34 -4.03 16.99
CA TYR A 52 33.47 -3.45 15.66
C TYR A 52 33.46 -4.62 14.67
N THR A 53 32.54 -4.62 13.71
CA THR A 53 32.63 -5.50 12.55
C THR A 53 33.32 -4.76 11.40
N PRO A 54 34.64 -4.86 11.25
CA PRO A 54 35.26 -4.90 9.94
C PRO A 54 35.46 -6.38 9.60
N SER A 55 34.86 -6.80 8.48
CA SER A 55 35.33 -7.98 7.78
C SER A 55 36.81 -7.79 7.46
N HIS A 56 37.69 -8.59 8.06
CA HIS A 56 38.91 -9.18 7.49
C HIS A 56 39.74 -9.87 8.59
N ALA A 57 40.47 -10.90 8.16
CA ALA A 57 41.16 -11.86 8.98
C ALA A 57 42.34 -11.31 9.80
N SER A 58 42.67 -12.09 10.83
CA SER A 58 44.02 -12.42 11.30
C SER A 58 44.55 -11.73 12.57
N ALA A 59 45.09 -12.64 13.40
CA ALA A 59 46.21 -12.52 14.31
C ALA A 59 45.94 -11.99 15.73
N THR A 60 46.12 -12.94 16.65
CA THR A 60 46.43 -12.78 18.07
C THR A 60 47.68 -11.90 18.27
N PRO A 61 47.89 -11.39 19.50
CA PRO A 61 48.96 -12.01 20.28
C PRO A 61 48.62 -12.22 21.76
N TYR A 62 49.26 -13.26 22.30
CA TYR A 62 49.28 -13.71 23.69
C TYR A 62 49.72 -12.65 24.70
N THR A 63 49.20 -12.74 25.92
CA THR A 63 49.95 -12.48 27.16
C THR A 63 49.31 -13.22 28.34
N THR A 64 49.98 -14.28 28.80
CA THR A 64 49.83 -14.87 30.15
C THR A 64 50.84 -14.16 31.09
N PRO A 65 50.61 -14.03 32.43
CA PRO A 65 50.64 -15.20 33.32
C PRO A 65 49.87 -15.10 34.67
N ARG A 66 49.24 -16.21 35.11
CA ARG A 66 49.47 -16.79 36.45
C ARG A 66 48.85 -18.19 36.57
N THR A 67 49.67 -19.09 37.05
CA THR A 67 49.48 -20.54 37.18
C THR A 67 48.53 -20.94 38.30
N LEU A 68 47.43 -21.60 37.94
CA LEU A 68 46.78 -22.64 38.74
C LEU A 68 46.60 -23.86 37.80
N PRO A 69 46.66 -25.11 38.28
CA PRO A 69 46.61 -26.28 37.41
C PRO A 69 45.22 -26.41 36.80
N ILE A 70 45.10 -25.90 35.58
CA ILE A 70 43.90 -25.84 34.73
C ILE A 70 43.30 -27.23 34.47
N THR A 71 44.07 -28.31 34.70
CA THR A 71 43.65 -29.68 34.42
C THR A 71 42.54 -30.19 35.33
N SER A 72 42.42 -29.74 36.59
CA SER A 72 41.35 -30.27 37.49
C SER A 72 40.02 -29.52 37.36
N PHE A 73 40.03 -28.26 36.93
CA PHE A 73 38.81 -27.46 36.75
C PHE A 73 38.15 -27.74 35.39
N ILE A 74 38.96 -27.88 34.32
CA ILE A 74 38.46 -28.23 32.99
C ILE A 74 37.84 -29.63 32.98
N HIS A 75 38.45 -30.60 33.68
CA HIS A 75 37.90 -31.95 33.72
C HIS A 75 36.56 -32.03 34.47
N ASN A 76 36.33 -31.13 35.43
CA ASN A 76 35.07 -31.05 36.17
C ASN A 76 33.97 -30.34 35.35
N ILE A 77 34.33 -29.29 34.59
CA ILE A 77 33.38 -28.62 33.68
C ILE A 77 32.95 -29.59 32.56
N TYR A 78 33.90 -30.27 31.90
CA TYR A 78 33.58 -31.24 30.85
C TYR A 78 32.74 -32.42 31.38
N ALA A 79 33.04 -32.91 32.59
CA ALA A 79 32.27 -34.00 33.21
C ALA A 79 30.84 -33.57 33.61
N THR A 80 30.62 -32.29 33.92
CA THR A 80 29.27 -31.76 34.21
C THR A 80 28.48 -31.35 32.96
N THR A 81 29.16 -31.01 31.84
CA THR A 81 28.48 -30.61 30.60
C THR A 81 28.04 -31.80 29.72
N GLU A 82 28.59 -32.99 29.92
CA GLU A 82 28.19 -34.18 29.15
C GLU A 82 26.88 -34.85 29.64
N ALA A 83 26.20 -34.27 30.62
CA ALA A 83 24.99 -34.85 31.22
C ALA A 83 23.77 -33.91 31.32
N ASP A 84 23.77 -32.74 30.67
CA ASP A 84 22.58 -31.90 30.62
C ASP A 84 21.75 -32.22 29.37
N ALA A 85 20.77 -33.12 29.52
CA ALA A 85 19.75 -33.40 28.50
C ALA A 85 19.02 -32.13 27.99
N SER A 86 19.06 -31.06 28.80
CA SER A 86 18.57 -29.72 28.49
C SER A 86 19.09 -29.16 27.16
N ASP A 87 20.36 -29.37 26.81
CA ASP A 87 20.93 -28.79 25.58
C ASP A 87 20.47 -29.51 24.31
N ARG A 88 20.25 -30.83 24.39
CA ARG A 88 19.66 -31.60 23.27
C ARG A 88 18.20 -31.25 23.07
N ASP A 89 17.44 -31.10 24.16
CA ASP A 89 16.04 -30.68 24.11
C ASP A 89 15.89 -29.27 23.53
N LEU A 90 16.80 -28.34 23.86
CA LEU A 90 16.83 -27.00 23.30
C LEU A 90 17.19 -27.02 21.80
N GLN A 91 18.15 -27.86 21.39
CA GLN A 91 18.59 -28.02 20.01
C GLN A 91 17.47 -28.64 19.14
N ASP A 92 16.72 -29.62 19.66
CA ASP A 92 15.57 -30.23 18.98
C ASP A 92 14.40 -29.24 18.90
N ALA A 93 14.14 -28.45 19.95
CA ALA A 93 13.14 -27.39 19.92
C ALA A 93 13.48 -26.29 18.89
N LEU A 94 14.74 -25.87 18.82
CA LEU A 94 15.22 -24.90 17.83
C LEU A 94 15.18 -25.47 16.41
N SER A 95 15.51 -26.75 16.22
CA SER A 95 15.45 -27.42 14.91
C SER A 95 14.01 -27.58 14.43
N SER A 96 13.09 -27.98 15.32
CA SER A 96 11.66 -28.05 15.04
C SER A 96 11.07 -26.68 14.70
N TYR A 97 11.45 -25.64 15.45
CA TYR A 97 11.06 -24.26 15.16
C TYR A 97 11.63 -23.76 13.82
N ALA A 98 12.89 -24.07 13.52
CA ALA A 98 13.54 -23.70 12.26
C ALA A 98 12.87 -24.36 11.04
N LEU A 99 12.38 -25.59 11.19
CA LEU A 99 11.62 -26.30 10.15
C LEU A 99 10.22 -25.72 9.92
N GLN A 100 9.62 -25.08 10.93
CA GLN A 100 8.31 -24.41 10.82
C GLN A 100 8.39 -22.98 10.25
N MET A 101 9.56 -22.35 10.27
CA MET A 101 9.75 -20.98 9.76
C MET A 101 9.40 -20.80 8.27
N PRO A 102 9.78 -21.71 7.35
CA PRO A 102 9.37 -21.65 5.95
C PRO A 102 7.85 -21.75 5.77
N GLU A 103 7.19 -22.63 6.52
CA GLU A 103 5.74 -22.83 6.46
C GLU A 103 4.99 -21.60 6.98
N ARG A 104 5.47 -20.99 8.08
CA ARG A 104 4.95 -19.72 8.58
C ARG A 104 5.07 -18.58 7.57
N ARG A 105 6.24 -18.44 6.93
CA ARG A 105 6.45 -17.42 5.88
C ARG A 105 5.55 -17.66 4.67
N ALA A 106 5.34 -18.91 4.28
CA ALA A 106 4.43 -19.26 3.19
C ALA A 106 2.98 -18.89 3.53
N LEU A 107 2.54 -19.16 4.76
CA LEU A 107 1.23 -18.77 5.28
C LEU A 107 1.04 -17.25 5.34
N GLU A 108 2.06 -16.50 5.79
CA GLU A 108 2.03 -15.03 5.81
C GLU A 108 1.95 -14.45 4.40
N SER A 109 2.73 -14.98 3.46
CA SER A 109 2.66 -14.59 2.05
C SER A 109 1.30 -14.90 1.43
N ALA A 110 0.73 -16.08 1.71
CA ALA A 110 -0.61 -16.44 1.26
C ALA A 110 -1.68 -15.51 1.84
N ARG A 111 -1.58 -15.13 3.12
CA ARG A 111 -2.49 -14.16 3.75
C ARG A 111 -2.40 -12.79 3.09
N GLN A 112 -1.19 -12.29 2.84
CA GLN A 112 -0.99 -11.01 2.14
C GLN A 112 -1.61 -11.06 0.73
N LYS A 113 -1.40 -12.15 0.00
CA LYS A 113 -2.00 -12.34 -1.33
C LYS A 113 -3.52 -12.36 -1.28
N LEU A 114 -4.11 -13.05 -0.30
CA LEU A 114 -5.56 -13.06 -0.10
C LEU A 114 -6.10 -11.67 0.23
N HIS A 115 -5.40 -10.91 1.06
CA HIS A 115 -5.81 -9.55 1.39
C HIS A 115 -5.81 -8.66 0.14
N LEU A 116 -4.74 -8.71 -0.66
CA LEU A 116 -4.64 -7.97 -1.92
C LEU A 116 -5.77 -8.34 -2.90
N MET A 117 -6.07 -9.64 -3.01
CA MET A 117 -7.17 -10.11 -3.86
C MET A 117 -8.53 -9.61 -3.39
N ASN A 118 -8.77 -9.60 -2.08
CA ASN A 118 -10.01 -9.05 -1.51
C ASN A 118 -10.12 -7.54 -1.76
N ASP A 119 -9.05 -6.78 -1.57
CA ASP A 119 -9.03 -5.33 -1.81
C ASP A 119 -9.31 -5.02 -3.29
N MET A 120 -8.70 -5.79 -4.19
CA MET A 120 -8.95 -5.68 -5.63
C MET A 120 -10.40 -6.03 -5.98
N GLN A 121 -10.97 -7.08 -5.38
CA GLN A 121 -12.37 -7.44 -5.59
C GLN A 121 -13.31 -6.34 -5.10
N GLU A 122 -13.06 -5.74 -3.94
CA GLU A 122 -13.83 -4.59 -3.47
C GLU A 122 -13.76 -3.40 -4.42
N MET A 123 -12.57 -3.10 -4.93
CA MET A 123 -12.37 -2.02 -5.90
C MET A 123 -13.18 -2.27 -7.18
N LEU A 124 -13.11 -3.49 -7.73
CA LEU A 124 -13.88 -3.88 -8.92
C LEU A 124 -15.39 -3.81 -8.68
N LEU A 125 -15.86 -4.22 -7.50
CA LEU A 125 -17.29 -4.11 -7.14
C LEU A 125 -17.74 -2.65 -7.05
N ARG A 126 -16.91 -1.77 -6.48
CA ARG A 126 -17.20 -0.32 -6.43
C ARG A 126 -17.25 0.29 -7.82
N GLU A 127 -16.29 -0.06 -8.68
CA GLU A 127 -16.24 0.42 -10.07
C GLU A 127 -17.45 -0.10 -10.87
N ASN A 128 -17.79 -1.38 -10.73
CA ASN A 128 -18.97 -1.95 -11.39
C ASN A 128 -20.26 -1.25 -10.96
N LYS A 129 -20.42 -1.00 -9.65
CA LYS A 129 -21.56 -0.25 -9.12
C LYS A 129 -21.63 1.18 -9.67
N PHE A 130 -20.48 1.86 -9.78
CA PHE A 130 -20.40 3.18 -10.39
C PHE A 130 -20.80 3.13 -11.87
N ASN A 131 -20.24 2.18 -12.63
CA ASN A 131 -20.55 2.00 -14.05
C ASN A 131 -22.04 1.70 -14.27
N ALA A 132 -22.66 0.87 -13.42
CA ALA A 132 -24.10 0.61 -13.48
C ALA A 132 -24.93 1.89 -13.29
N ALA A 133 -24.58 2.74 -12.31
CA ALA A 133 -25.27 4.00 -12.08
C ALA A 133 -25.10 4.99 -13.25
N VAL A 134 -23.92 5.04 -13.86
CA VAL A 134 -23.66 5.85 -15.05
C VAL A 134 -24.50 5.37 -16.23
N LEU A 135 -24.58 4.05 -16.46
CA LEU A 135 -25.39 3.47 -17.53
C LEU A 135 -26.89 3.76 -17.33
N GLU A 136 -27.39 3.69 -16.10
CA GLU A 136 -28.78 4.03 -15.78
C GLU A 136 -29.08 5.51 -16.10
N ASN A 137 -28.19 6.42 -15.70
CA ASN A 137 -28.31 7.84 -16.00
C ASN A 137 -28.30 8.11 -17.52
N LEU A 138 -27.36 7.51 -18.25
CA LEU A 138 -27.30 7.63 -19.72
C LEU A 138 -28.56 7.09 -20.39
N THR A 139 -29.12 5.99 -19.89
CA THR A 139 -30.37 5.43 -20.40
C THR A 139 -31.54 6.38 -20.18
N SER A 140 -31.61 7.00 -19.00
CA SER A 140 -32.62 8.02 -18.69
C SER A 140 -32.49 9.25 -19.60
N GLN A 141 -31.27 9.75 -19.81
CA GLN A 141 -31.01 10.87 -20.71
C GLN A 141 -31.40 10.54 -22.16
N LEU A 142 -31.11 9.33 -22.61
CA LEU A 142 -31.49 8.86 -23.94
C LEU A 142 -33.01 8.79 -24.12
N ASP A 143 -33.76 8.35 -23.10
CA ASP A 143 -35.23 8.35 -23.13
C ASP A 143 -35.79 9.77 -23.20
N VAL A 144 -35.27 10.70 -22.40
CA VAL A 144 -35.66 12.13 -22.45
C VAL A 144 -35.37 12.72 -23.82
N ALA A 145 -34.17 12.52 -24.35
CA ALA A 145 -33.79 13.00 -25.68
C ALA A 145 -34.67 12.40 -26.79
N SER A 146 -34.98 11.10 -26.69
CA SER A 146 -35.85 10.40 -27.65
C SER A 146 -37.28 10.96 -27.62
N LYS A 147 -37.82 11.24 -26.43
CA LYS A 147 -39.14 11.87 -26.28
C LYS A 147 -39.16 13.28 -26.86
N ALA A 148 -38.14 14.08 -26.58
CA ALA A 148 -38.00 15.42 -27.15
C ALA A 148 -37.94 15.37 -28.69
N LEU A 149 -37.17 14.45 -29.26
CA LEU A 149 -37.07 14.28 -30.71
C LEU A 149 -38.43 13.92 -31.33
N ARG A 150 -39.18 12.99 -30.74
CA ARG A 150 -40.53 12.64 -31.21
C ARG A 150 -41.47 13.84 -31.16
N GLN A 151 -41.37 14.67 -30.12
CA GLN A 151 -42.17 15.88 -30.01
C GLN A 151 -41.84 16.89 -31.12
N VAL A 152 -40.55 17.10 -31.39
CA VAL A 152 -40.09 17.95 -32.50
C VAL A 152 -40.61 17.42 -33.84
N GLN A 153 -40.49 16.11 -34.09
CA GLN A 153 -41.00 15.49 -35.31
C GLN A 153 -42.51 15.68 -35.47
N LYS A 154 -43.27 15.53 -34.38
CA LYS A 154 -44.72 15.75 -34.39
C LYS A 154 -45.06 17.21 -34.71
N HIS A 155 -44.38 18.15 -34.06
CA HIS A 155 -44.60 19.58 -34.32
C HIS A 155 -44.25 19.94 -35.77
N HIS A 156 -43.14 19.43 -36.28
CA HIS A 156 -42.73 19.65 -37.66
C HIS A 156 -43.76 19.12 -38.67
N ALA A 157 -44.33 17.93 -38.41
CA ALA A 157 -45.40 17.40 -39.26
C ALA A 157 -46.67 18.27 -39.23
N GLN A 158 -47.03 18.81 -38.07
CA GLN A 158 -48.15 19.75 -37.94
C GLN A 158 -47.90 21.06 -38.69
N GLU A 159 -46.70 21.63 -38.55
CA GLU A 159 -46.32 22.83 -39.30
C GLU A 159 -46.34 22.62 -40.81
N GLN A 160 -45.92 21.44 -41.29
CA GLN A 160 -46.01 21.09 -42.71
C GLN A 160 -47.45 21.02 -43.20
N GLU A 161 -48.35 20.42 -42.41
CA GLU A 161 -49.78 20.34 -42.74
C GLU A 161 -50.42 21.74 -42.78
N ASP A 162 -50.13 22.57 -41.77
CA ASP A 162 -50.64 23.94 -41.70
C ASP A 162 -50.11 24.81 -42.84
N LEU A 163 -48.84 24.64 -43.21
CA LEU A 163 -48.25 25.32 -44.36
C LEU A 163 -48.94 24.90 -45.66
N ALA A 164 -49.20 23.59 -45.84
CA ALA A 164 -49.88 23.08 -47.02
C ALA A 164 -51.31 23.66 -47.14
N LYS A 165 -52.05 23.77 -46.03
CA LYS A 165 -53.37 24.41 -46.01
C LYS A 165 -53.30 25.88 -46.43
N ARG A 166 -52.35 26.63 -45.86
CA ARG A 166 -52.16 28.05 -46.22
C ARG A 166 -51.81 28.26 -47.70
N ILE A 167 -51.02 27.35 -48.27
CA ILE A 167 -50.70 27.37 -49.71
C ILE A 167 -51.97 27.12 -50.53
N ALA A 168 -52.75 26.09 -50.18
CA ALA A 168 -54.01 25.79 -50.88
C ALA A 168 -55.03 26.93 -50.78
N ASP A 169 -55.18 27.55 -49.61
CA ASP A 169 -56.05 28.71 -49.39
C ASP A 169 -55.60 29.89 -50.27
N ARG A 170 -54.29 30.14 -50.35
CA ARG A 170 -53.73 31.19 -51.21
C ARG A 170 -54.02 30.91 -52.69
N GLU A 171 -53.77 29.69 -53.17
CA GLU A 171 -54.04 29.30 -54.55
C GLU A 171 -55.52 29.43 -54.90
N HIS A 172 -56.41 29.08 -53.96
CA HIS A 172 -57.85 29.28 -54.12
C HIS A 172 -58.22 30.76 -54.26
N MET A 173 -57.69 31.62 -53.39
CA MET A 173 -57.92 33.06 -53.46
C MET A 173 -57.39 33.66 -54.77
N GLU A 174 -56.20 33.27 -55.21
CA GLU A 174 -55.62 33.69 -56.49
C GLU A 174 -56.51 33.28 -57.68
N ALA A 175 -57.06 32.06 -57.66
CA ALA A 175 -58.00 31.61 -58.68
C ALA A 175 -59.30 32.41 -58.69
N VAL A 176 -59.87 32.71 -57.51
CA VAL A 176 -61.08 33.54 -57.38
C VAL A 176 -60.83 34.96 -57.90
N PHE A 177 -59.70 35.58 -57.55
CA PHE A 177 -59.34 36.92 -58.07
C PHE A 177 -59.19 36.92 -59.58
N SER A 178 -58.50 35.92 -60.14
CA SER A 178 -58.32 35.78 -61.60
C SER A 178 -59.65 35.63 -62.35
N ALA A 179 -60.57 34.83 -61.79
CA ALA A 179 -61.91 34.66 -62.35
C ALA A 179 -62.72 35.96 -62.31
N ALA A 180 -62.73 36.67 -61.17
CA ALA A 180 -63.43 37.94 -61.02
C ALA A 180 -62.89 39.03 -61.96
N GLN A 181 -61.56 39.09 -62.14
CA GLN A 181 -60.93 40.03 -63.07
C GLN A 181 -61.32 39.72 -64.52
N SER A 182 -61.35 38.44 -64.89
CA SER A 182 -61.78 38.00 -66.23
C SER A 182 -63.24 38.36 -66.50
N GLU A 183 -64.12 38.19 -65.51
CA GLU A 183 -65.55 38.53 -65.63
C GLU A 183 -65.79 40.05 -65.76
N MET A 184 -64.97 40.86 -65.07
CA MET A 184 -65.03 42.32 -65.18
C MET A 184 -64.61 42.82 -66.57
N ILE A 185 -63.61 42.18 -67.19
CA ILE A 185 -63.15 42.52 -68.55
C ILE A 185 -64.22 42.20 -69.61
N ILE A 186 -65.02 41.14 -69.42
CA ILE A 186 -66.09 40.75 -70.37
C ILE A 186 -67.30 41.71 -70.30
N ARG A 187 -67.49 42.43 -69.19
CA ARG A 187 -68.63 43.34 -68.98
C ARG A 187 -68.36 44.81 -69.40
N LEU A 188 -67.16 45.11 -69.91
CA LEU A 188 -66.77 46.43 -70.46
C LEU A 188 -66.78 46.39 -71.99
#